data_AF-A0A7Y0XDM2-F1
#
_entry.id   AF-A0A7Y0XDM2-F1
#
_cell.length_a   1.000
_cell.length_b   1.000
_cell.length_c   1.000
_cell.angle_alpha   90.00
_cell.angle_beta   90.00
_cell.angle_gamma   90.00
#
_symmetry.space_group_name_H-M   'P 1'
#
loop_
_entity.id
_entity.type
_entity.pdbx_description
1 polymer ?
#
loop_
_entity_poly.entity_id
_entity_poly.type
_entity_poly.pdbx_seq_one_letter_code
_entity_poly.pdbx_strand_id
1 'polypeptide(L)' 'QKRKLMIVLTDGDPDDWAATHDIVDRCRRSGFELLGIGIQTRSVEKFFPQSIVINDVKDLKRELFEVTQQLLIQ' A
#
# COMPACT_ATOMS: atom_id res chain seq x y z
N GLN A 1 -15.27 6.18 -15.66
CA GLN A 1 -15.21 5.26 -14.50
C GLN A 1 -14.60 6.03 -13.33
N LYS A 2 -15.04 5.81 -12.08
CA LYS A 2 -14.43 6.48 -10.90
C LYS A 2 -13.16 5.75 -10.50
N ARG A 3 -12.10 6.50 -10.19
CA ARG A 3 -10.82 5.97 -9.68
C ARG A 3 -11.05 5.29 -8.32
N LYS A 4 -10.45 4.11 -8.09
CA LYS A 4 -10.55 3.35 -6.84
C LYS A 4 -9.15 3.18 -6.25
N LEU A 5 -8.90 3.80 -5.10
CA LEU A 5 -7.64 3.68 -4.38
C LEU A 5 -7.84 2.81 -3.13
N MET A 6 -6.98 1.81 -2.92
CA MET A 6 -6.91 1.02 -1.69
C MET A 6 -5.53 1.20 -1.06
N ILE A 7 -5.52 1.68 0.18
CA ILE A 7 -4.32 1.88 0.98
C ILE A 7 -4.26 0.76 2.03
N VAL A 8 -3.17 -0.01 2.04
CA VAL A 8 -2.92 -1.09 2.98
C VAL A 8 -1.84 -0.65 3.95
N LEU A 9 -2.13 -0.66 5.25
CA LEU A 9 -1.20 -0.31 6.32
C LEU A 9 -0.98 -1.53 7.22
N THR A 10 0.28 -1.91 7.45
CA THR A 10 0.63 -3.04 8.33
C THR A 10 1.97 -2.82 9.00
N ASP A 11 2.17 -3.43 10.16
CA ASP A 11 3.43 -3.46 10.91
C ASP A 11 4.14 -4.83 10.86
N GLY A 12 3.60 -5.78 10.08
CA GLY A 12 4.09 -7.15 10.04
C GLY A 12 4.11 -7.79 8.65
N ASP A 13 4.40 -9.08 8.65
CA ASP A 13 4.31 -9.96 7.50
C ASP A 13 2.92 -10.62 7.46
N PRO A 14 2.40 -10.99 6.27
CA PRO A 14 1.20 -11.81 6.22
C PRO A 14 1.49 -13.24 6.69
N ASP A 15 0.49 -13.87 7.31
CA ASP A 15 0.56 -15.28 7.69
C ASP A 15 0.64 -16.22 6.46
N ASP A 16 0.00 -15.83 5.35
CA ASP A 16 0.05 -16.55 4.06
C ASP A 16 0.43 -15.60 2.93
N TRP A 17 1.67 -15.73 2.46
CA TRP A 17 2.23 -14.95 1.37
C TRP A 17 1.56 -15.21 0.03
N ALA A 18 1.22 -16.47 -0.27
CA ALA A 18 0.64 -16.85 -1.56
C ALA A 18 -0.80 -16.33 -1.69
N ALA A 19 -1.60 -16.51 -0.64
CA ALA A 19 -2.96 -15.98 -0.58
C ALA A 19 -2.98 -14.44 -0.66
N THR A 20 -2.01 -13.79 0.00
CA THR A 20 -1.87 -12.32 -0.05
C THR A 20 -1.51 -11.84 -1.45
N HIS A 21 -0.61 -12.52 -2.15
CA HIS A 21 -0.31 -12.21 -3.55
C HIS A 21 -1.53 -12.36 -4.46
N ASP A 22 -2.29 -13.46 -4.32
CA ASP A 22 -3.49 -13.69 -5.14
C ASP A 22 -4.53 -12.57 -4.96
N ILE A 23 -4.85 -12.20 -3.72
CA ILE A 23 -5.86 -11.16 -3.49
C ILE A 23 -5.41 -9.79 -4.00
N VAL A 24 -4.13 -9.45 -3.82
CA VAL A 24 -3.53 -8.21 -4.36
C VAL A 24 -3.65 -8.17 -5.89
N ASP A 25 -3.31 -9.26 -6.58
CA ASP A 25 -3.41 -9.32 -8.03
C ASP A 25 -4.86 -9.30 -8.53
N ARG A 26 -5.81 -9.86 -7.76
CA ARG A 26 -7.24 -9.75 -8.06
C ARG A 26 -7.74 -8.31 -7.89
N CYS A 27 -7.28 -7.59 -6.86
CA CYS A 27 -7.58 -6.18 -6.67
C CYS A 27 -7.05 -5.32 -7.83
N ARG A 28 -5.78 -5.51 -8.22
CA ARG A 28 -5.19 -4.80 -9.37
C ARG A 28 -5.99 -5.04 -10.65
N ARG A 29 -6.31 -6.31 -10.96
CA ARG A 29 -7.14 -6.69 -12.13
C ARG A 29 -8.56 -6.13 -12.09
N SER A 30 -9.07 -5.80 -10.89
CA SER A 30 -10.39 -5.18 -10.70
C SER A 30 -10.37 -3.64 -10.80
N GLY A 31 -9.22 -3.05 -11.16
CA GLY A 31 -9.05 -1.62 -11.38
C GLY A 31 -8.81 -0.82 -10.11
N PHE A 32 -8.28 -1.43 -9.05
CA PHE A 32 -7.78 -0.71 -7.88
C PHE A 32 -6.35 -0.25 -8.08
N GLU A 33 -6.10 1.02 -7.78
CA GLU A 33 -4.76 1.53 -7.46
C GLU A 33 -4.43 1.11 -6.03
N LEU A 34 -3.27 0.49 -5.82
CA LEU A 34 -2.88 -0.06 -4.52
C LEU A 34 -1.64 0.64 -4.00
N LEU A 35 -1.70 1.09 -2.74
CA LEU A 35 -0.59 1.66 -2.00
C LEU A 35 -0.35 0.84 -0.73
N GLY A 36 0.86 0.31 -0.56
CA GLY A 36 1.28 -0.35 0.66
C GLY A 36 2.02 0.59 1.62
N ILE A 37 1.77 0.50 2.92
CA ILE A 37 2.50 1.24 3.95
C ILE A 37 2.91 0.25 5.04
N GLY A 38 4.21 0.06 5.21
CA GLY A 38 4.80 -0.80 6.22
C GLY A 38 5.29 0.03 7.40
N ILE A 39 4.91 -0.30 8.63
CA ILE A 39 5.46 0.28 9.86
C ILE A 39 6.53 -0.68 10.38
N GLN A 40 7.79 -0.30 10.30
CA GLN A 40 8.95 -1.14 10.68
C GLN A 40 9.00 -2.49 9.95
N THR A 41 8.24 -2.64 8.85
CA THR A 41 8.21 -3.82 8.00
C THR A 41 8.39 -3.44 6.54
N ARG A 42 9.13 -4.25 5.79
CA ARG A 42 9.33 -4.13 4.34
C ARG A 42 8.48 -5.12 3.54
N SER A 43 7.60 -5.86 4.21
CA SER A 43 6.72 -6.87 3.58
C SER A 43 5.91 -6.28 2.42
N VAL A 44 5.42 -5.06 2.61
CA VAL A 44 4.62 -4.30 1.64
C VAL A 44 5.31 -4.10 0.29
N GLU A 45 6.64 -3.99 0.25
CA GLU A 45 7.42 -3.78 -1.00
C GLU A 45 7.31 -4.99 -1.94
N LYS A 46 7.03 -6.18 -1.39
CA LYS A 46 6.84 -7.40 -2.18
C LYS A 46 5.43 -7.49 -2.77
N PHE A 47 4.45 -6.82 -2.17
CA PHE A 47 3.04 -6.90 -2.57
C PHE A 47 2.57 -5.69 -3.36
N PHE A 48 3.09 -4.49 -3.14
CA PHE A 48 2.56 -3.27 -3.72
C PHE A 48 3.66 -2.56 -4.51
N PRO A 49 3.45 -2.21 -5.80
CA PRO A 49 4.50 -1.56 -6.60
C PRO A 49 4.72 -0.12 -6.12
N GLN A 50 3.68 0.49 -5.55
CA GLN A 50 3.75 1.71 -4.77
C GLN A 50 3.72 1.31 -3.30
N SER A 51 4.81 1.54 -2.59
CA SER A 51 4.90 1.25 -1.17
C SER A 51 5.79 2.24 -0.43
N ILE A 52 5.49 2.46 0.84
CA ILE A 52 6.31 3.25 1.78
C ILE A 52 6.59 2.42 3.01
N VAL A 53 7.77 2.62 3.58
CA VAL A 53 8.15 2.04 4.88
C VAL A 53 8.46 3.16 5.85
N ILE A 54 7.70 3.23 6.94
CA ILE A 54 7.89 4.19 8.03
C ILE A 54 8.44 3.49 9.27
N ASN A 55 9.25 4.19 10.06
CA ASN A 55 9.80 3.63 11.31
C ASN A 55 8.91 3.92 12.52
N ASP A 56 8.14 5.02 12.49
CA ASP A 56 7.20 5.41 13.53
C ASP A 56 5.86 5.82 12.90
N VAL A 57 4.75 5.47 13.55
CA VAL A 57 3.39 5.84 13.12
C VAL A 57 3.21 7.36 13.02
N LYS A 58 3.98 8.16 13.75
CA LYS A 58 3.98 9.63 13.65
C LYS A 58 4.36 10.13 12.26
N ASP A 59 5.16 9.36 11.50
CA ASP A 59 5.58 9.72 10.15
C ASP A 59 4.46 9.48 9.12
N LEU A 60 3.48 8.62 9.44
CA LEU A 60 2.39 8.23 8.55
C LEU A 60 1.65 9.41 7.92
N LYS A 61 1.36 10.46 8.72
CA LYS A 61 0.62 11.63 8.24
C LYS A 61 1.38 12.37 7.14
N ARG A 62 2.70 12.51 7.29
CA ARG A 62 3.55 13.18 6.32
C ARG A 62 3.59 12.37 5.02
N GLU A 63 3.89 11.09 5.13
CA GLU A 63 4.01 10.19 3.98
C GLU A 63 2.70 10.07 3.20
N LEU A 64 1.57 9.89 3.89
CA LEU A 64 0.24 9.87 3.24
C LEU A 64 -0.05 11.18 2.51
N PHE A 65 0.33 12.32 3.07
CA PHE A 65 0.13 13.60 2.41
C PHE A 65 0.94 13.70 1.12
N GLU A 66 2.23 13.34 1.16
CA GLU A 66 3.11 13.38 -0.01
C GLU A 66 2.61 12.46 -1.13
N VAL A 67 2.17 11.24 -0.80
CA VAL A 67 1.66 10.28 -1.78
C VAL A 67 0.31 10.70 -2.34
N THR A 68 -0.60 11.17 -1.47
CA THR A 68 -1.92 11.63 -1.93
C THR A 68 -1.78 12.86 -2.81
N GLN A 69 -0.82 13.76 -2.56
CA GLN A 69 -0.51 14.84 -3.49
C GLN A 69 -0.03 14.31 -4.83
N GLN A 70 0.90 13.35 -4.87
CA GLN A 70 1.38 12.76 -6.12
C GLN A 70 0.25 12.06 -6.90
N LEU A 71 -0.65 11.37 -6.20
CA LEU A 71 -1.75 10.64 -6.81
C LEU A 71 -2.91 11.55 -7.26
N LEU A 72 -3.21 12.63 -6.54
CA LEU A 72 -4.38 13.48 -6.81
C LEU A 72 -4.10 14.67 -7.71
N ILE A 73 -2.84 15.04 -7.92
CA ILE A 73 -2.43 16.14 -8.80
C ILE A 73 -2.17 15.65 -10.25
N GLN A 74 -2.27 14.34 -10.51
CA GLN A 74 -2.38 13.75 -11.86
C GLN A 74 -3.83 13.60 -12.28
#